data_AF-A0A0F5PVN0-F1
#
_entry.id   AF-A0A0F5PVN0-F1
#
_cell.length_a   1.000
_cell.length_b   1.000
_cell.length_c   1.000
_cell.angle_alpha   90.00
_cell.angle_beta   90.00
_cell.angle_gamma   90.00
#
_symmetry.space_group_name_H-M   'P 1'
#
loop_
_entity.id
_entity.type
_entity.pdbx_description
1 polymer ?
#
loop_
_entity_poly.entity_id
_entity_poly.type
_entity_poly.pdbx_seq_one_letter_code
_entity_poly.pdbx_strand_id
1 'polypeptide(L)'
;MTFLRARQPEQINLRREQLLAAAAELFDAEGPTGAGLNAIAAKAGFTKSNVYRYFESREDVLLALFRDEFVGLVDSLEAAITAQPTGDVSALSEAITAGFLARPRCCQLIAILSSTLEQNVSEAKICELKAHLSAQNEHIVAALLVRLPGTTPADCGWAIAMTGSLIAGLWPSVHSSPAAQAVLARPEFAHLRIDPARDLARTVKALLASIA
;
A
#
# COMPACT_ATOMS: atom_id res chain seq x y z
N MET A 1 36.19 -21.89 24.75
CA MET A 1 35.97 -20.63 24.01
C MET A 1 34.49 -20.54 23.69
N THR A 2 33.80 -19.65 24.40
CA THR A 2 32.33 -19.59 24.48
C THR A 2 31.79 -18.84 23.25
N PHE A 3 30.96 -19.50 22.45
CA PHE A 3 30.24 -18.87 21.33
C PHE A 3 29.16 -17.92 21.88
N LEU A 4 29.51 -16.66 22.11
CA LEU A 4 28.54 -15.60 22.37
C LEU A 4 27.91 -15.17 21.05
N ARG A 5 26.85 -15.86 20.63
CA ARG A 5 25.90 -15.34 19.62
C ARG A 5 24.69 -14.75 20.34
N ALA A 6 24.83 -13.50 20.76
CA ALA A 6 23.72 -12.59 20.92
C ALA A 6 24.02 -11.37 20.03
N ARG A 7 23.74 -11.46 18.73
CA ARG A 7 23.63 -10.25 17.89
C ARG A 7 22.50 -9.44 18.52
N GLN A 8 22.82 -8.26 19.04
CA GLN A 8 21.82 -7.46 19.75
C GLN A 8 20.61 -7.20 18.83
N PRO A 9 19.37 -7.22 19.36
CA PRO A 9 18.16 -6.99 18.58
C PRO A 9 18.23 -5.74 17.69
N GLU A 10 18.88 -4.68 18.17
CA GLU A 10 19.12 -3.45 17.43
C GLU A 10 19.92 -3.68 16.12
N GLN A 11 20.94 -4.53 16.15
CA GLN A 11 21.71 -4.87 14.95
C GLN A 11 20.90 -5.71 13.96
N ILE A 12 19.90 -6.46 14.43
CA ILE A 12 19.00 -7.21 13.55
C ILE A 12 18.05 -6.23 12.86
N ASN A 13 17.47 -5.29 13.62
CA ASN A 13 16.56 -4.28 13.09
C ASN A 13 17.24 -3.37 12.06
N LEU A 14 18.43 -2.86 12.38
CA LEU A 14 19.20 -2.03 11.44
C LEU A 14 19.46 -2.75 10.11
N ARG A 15 19.72 -4.07 10.15
CA ARG A 15 19.95 -4.88 8.94
C ARG A 15 18.67 -5.11 8.15
N ARG A 16 17.52 -5.25 8.83
CA ARG A 16 16.20 -5.30 8.18
C ARG A 16 15.89 -3.97 7.49
N GLU A 17 16.11 -2.84 8.16
CA GLU A 17 15.92 -1.51 7.59
C GLU A 17 16.78 -1.26 6.35
N GLN A 18 18.05 -1.69 6.36
CA GLN A 18 18.92 -1.61 5.18
C GLN A 18 18.37 -2.40 3.99
N LEU A 19 17.82 -3.59 4.22
CA LEU A 19 17.22 -4.41 3.18
C LEU A 19 15.92 -3.80 2.66
N LEU A 20 15.10 -3.20 3.54
CA LEU A 20 13.86 -2.53 3.17
C LEU A 20 14.12 -1.24 2.38
N ALA A 21 15.13 -0.45 2.76
CA ALA A 21 15.56 0.72 1.99
C ALA A 21 16.01 0.34 0.57
N ALA A 22 16.82 -0.72 0.45
CA ALA A 22 17.23 -1.22 -0.86
C ALA A 22 16.05 -1.75 -1.68
N ALA A 23 15.10 -2.43 -1.04
CA ALA A 23 13.88 -2.91 -1.69
C ALA A 23 13.00 -1.74 -2.18
N ALA A 24 12.81 -0.71 -1.34
CA ALA A 24 12.06 0.50 -1.67
C ALA A 24 12.65 1.19 -2.91
N GLU A 25 13.96 1.42 -2.93
CA GLU A 25 14.64 2.05 -4.07
C GLU A 25 14.54 1.22 -5.36
N LEU A 26 14.65 -0.10 -5.29
CA LEU A 26 14.46 -0.98 -6.46
C LEU A 26 13.01 -1.00 -6.93
N PHE A 27 12.08 -1.01 -5.99
CA PHE A 27 10.65 -1.02 -6.28
C PHE A 27 10.23 0.28 -6.98
N ASP A 28 10.75 1.43 -6.53
CA ASP A 28 10.49 2.73 -7.16
C ASP A 28 11.12 2.82 -8.57
N ALA A 29 12.29 2.22 -8.79
CA ALA A 29 13.01 2.29 -10.06
C ALA A 29 12.49 1.31 -11.12
N GLU A 30 12.15 0.09 -10.72
CA GLU A 30 11.92 -1.04 -11.64
C GLU A 30 10.58 -1.74 -11.38
N GLY A 31 9.77 -1.21 -10.47
CA GLY A 31 8.51 -1.81 -10.05
C GLY A 31 8.70 -3.12 -9.27
N PRO A 32 7.60 -3.86 -9.05
CA PRO A 32 7.62 -5.09 -8.29
C PRO A 32 8.65 -6.09 -8.83
N THR A 33 8.70 -6.29 -10.14
CA THR A 33 9.55 -7.29 -10.78
C THR A 33 11.04 -7.05 -10.59
N GLY A 34 11.48 -5.79 -10.54
CA GLY A 34 12.91 -5.45 -10.34
C GLY A 34 13.37 -5.56 -8.87
N ALA A 35 12.45 -5.47 -7.91
CA ALA A 35 12.70 -5.73 -6.50
C ALA A 35 12.83 -7.25 -6.20
N GLY A 36 13.75 -7.92 -6.89
CA GLY A 36 14.08 -9.33 -6.70
C GLY A 36 14.99 -9.54 -5.48
N LEU A 37 14.89 -10.68 -4.79
CA LEU A 37 15.70 -10.96 -3.59
C LEU A 37 17.22 -10.83 -3.84
N ASN A 38 17.68 -11.26 -5.02
CA ASN A 38 19.09 -11.13 -5.41
C ASN A 38 19.49 -9.66 -5.63
N ALA A 39 18.64 -8.87 -6.29
CA ALA A 39 18.89 -7.45 -6.54
C ALA A 39 18.90 -6.67 -5.22
N ILE A 40 17.94 -6.95 -4.34
CA ILE A 40 17.86 -6.38 -2.99
C ILE A 40 19.13 -6.70 -2.19
N ALA A 41 19.55 -7.98 -2.18
CA ALA A 41 20.77 -8.39 -1.49
C ALA A 41 21.99 -7.63 -2.01
N ALA A 42 22.18 -7.61 -3.34
CA ALA A 42 23.31 -6.93 -3.97
C ALA A 42 23.33 -5.44 -3.64
N LYS A 43 22.19 -4.76 -3.76
CA LYS A 43 22.06 -3.32 -3.49
C LYS A 43 22.29 -2.97 -2.02
N ALA A 44 21.83 -3.80 -1.09
CA ALA A 44 22.06 -3.61 0.34
C ALA A 44 23.49 -4.00 0.80
N GLY A 45 24.30 -4.62 -0.07
CA GLY A 45 25.64 -5.14 0.29
C GLY A 45 25.60 -6.48 1.06
N PHE A 46 24.58 -7.30 0.83
CA PHE A 46 24.39 -8.61 1.44
C PHE A 46 24.53 -9.73 0.41
N THR A 47 24.90 -10.92 0.90
CA THR A 47 24.72 -12.15 0.12
C THR A 47 23.27 -12.61 0.24
N LYS A 48 22.77 -13.35 -0.76
CA LYS A 48 21.42 -13.94 -0.72
C LYS A 48 21.19 -14.77 0.56
N SER A 49 22.17 -15.58 0.94
CA SER A 49 22.13 -16.39 2.17
C SER A 49 22.02 -15.55 3.44
N ASN A 50 22.60 -14.34 3.46
CA ASN A 50 22.42 -13.43 4.61
C ASN A 50 21.01 -12.85 4.66
N VAL A 51 20.36 -12.58 3.53
CA VAL A 51 18.98 -12.07 3.49
C VAL A 51 18.00 -13.09 4.07
N TYR A 52 18.20 -14.38 3.78
CA TYR A 52 17.38 -15.46 4.33
C TYR A 52 17.39 -15.57 5.86
N ARG A 53 18.31 -14.88 6.55
CA ARG A 53 18.31 -14.78 8.02
C ARG A 53 17.28 -13.78 8.56
N TYR A 54 16.75 -12.93 7.69
CA TYR A 54 15.84 -11.84 8.03
C TYR A 54 14.48 -12.00 7.35
N PHE A 55 14.46 -12.53 6.13
CA PHE A 55 13.25 -12.71 5.34
C PHE A 55 13.20 -14.09 4.69
N GLU A 56 12.04 -14.71 4.68
CA GLU A 56 11.82 -16.05 4.14
C GLU A 56 11.80 -16.07 2.61
N SER A 57 11.34 -14.99 2.00
CA SER A 57 11.15 -14.87 0.56
C SER A 57 11.27 -13.41 0.12
N ARG A 58 11.18 -13.18 -1.19
CA ARG A 58 11.06 -11.83 -1.74
C ARG A 58 9.75 -11.19 -1.31
N GLU A 59 8.67 -11.95 -1.34
CA GLU A 59 7.33 -11.54 -0.96
C GLU A 59 7.28 -11.11 0.51
N ASP A 60 8.03 -11.79 1.38
CA ASP A 60 8.19 -11.39 2.78
C ASP A 60 8.90 -10.02 2.94
N VAL A 61 9.91 -9.72 2.13
CA VAL A 61 10.54 -8.38 2.11
C VAL A 61 9.53 -7.32 1.67
N LEU A 62 8.78 -7.60 0.60
CA LEU A 62 7.79 -6.66 0.06
C LEU A 62 6.58 -6.49 0.99
N LEU A 63 6.19 -7.52 1.75
CA LEU A 63 5.18 -7.42 2.79
C LEU A 63 5.61 -6.55 3.96
N ALA A 64 6.86 -6.68 4.39
CA ALA A 64 7.42 -5.81 5.41
C ALA A 64 7.50 -4.35 4.89
N LEU A 65 7.93 -4.13 3.65
CA LEU A 65 7.89 -2.81 3.02
C LEU A 65 6.46 -2.25 2.96
N PHE A 66 5.48 -3.07 2.57
CA PHE A 66 4.08 -2.66 2.52
C PHE A 66 3.55 -2.24 3.89
N ARG A 67 3.92 -2.96 4.94
CA ARG A 67 3.56 -2.61 6.32
C ARG A 67 4.01 -1.19 6.68
N ASP A 68 5.27 -0.87 6.41
CA ASP A 68 5.83 0.45 6.71
C ASP A 68 5.17 1.56 5.86
N GLU A 69 4.94 1.28 4.57
CA GLU A 69 4.26 2.21 3.67
C GLU A 69 2.80 2.46 4.05
N PHE A 70 2.11 1.46 4.60
CA PHE A 70 0.72 1.56 4.99
C PHE A 70 0.52 2.50 6.17
N VAL A 71 1.44 2.50 7.14
CA VAL A 71 1.43 3.48 8.25
C VAL A 71 1.48 4.90 7.70
N GLY A 72 2.42 5.19 6.80
CA GLY A 72 2.54 6.53 6.21
C GLY A 72 1.36 6.93 5.32
N LEU A 73 0.63 5.96 4.76
CA LEU A 73 -0.64 6.20 4.05
C LEU A 73 -1.75 6.55 5.05
N VAL A 74 -1.90 5.78 6.12
CA VAL A 74 -2.90 5.99 7.17
C VAL A 74 -2.73 7.36 7.81
N ASP A 75 -1.52 7.71 8.22
CA ASP A 75 -1.21 9.04 8.80
C ASP A 75 -1.62 10.18 7.85
N SER A 76 -1.32 10.03 6.56
CA SER A 76 -1.66 11.02 5.54
C SER A 76 -3.17 11.13 5.33
N LEU A 77 -3.88 10.00 5.31
CA LEU A 77 -5.33 9.97 5.13
C LEU A 77 -6.05 10.53 6.36
N GLU A 78 -5.63 10.14 7.56
CA GLU A 78 -6.17 10.63 8.83
C GLU A 78 -6.06 12.16 8.91
N ALA A 79 -4.87 12.70 8.63
CA ALA A 79 -4.66 14.15 8.61
C ALA A 79 -5.54 14.85 7.56
N ALA A 80 -5.61 14.29 6.34
CA ALA A 80 -6.40 14.87 5.25
C ALA A 80 -7.91 14.85 5.54
N ILE A 81 -8.44 13.75 6.10
CA ILE A 81 -9.84 13.61 6.53
C ILE A 81 -10.16 14.57 7.67
N THR A 82 -9.27 14.63 8.67
CA THR A 82 -9.46 15.50 9.84
C THR A 82 -9.51 16.97 9.46
N ALA A 83 -8.82 17.38 8.41
CA ALA A 83 -8.86 18.76 7.91
C ALA A 83 -10.17 19.15 7.20
N GLN A 84 -11.04 18.19 6.85
CA GLN A 84 -12.27 18.48 6.11
C GLN A 84 -13.42 18.95 7.01
N PRO A 85 -14.40 19.71 6.48
CA PRO A 85 -15.65 19.99 7.18
C PRO A 85 -16.47 18.73 7.42
N THR A 86 -17.19 18.68 8.55
CA THR A 86 -18.16 17.62 8.83
C THR A 86 -19.33 17.71 7.85
N GLY A 87 -19.76 16.56 7.29
CA GLY A 87 -20.86 16.43 6.34
C GLY A 87 -20.48 16.67 4.88
N ASP A 88 -19.24 17.11 4.58
CA ASP A 88 -18.81 17.36 3.21
C ASP A 88 -18.21 16.11 2.55
N VAL A 89 -19.10 15.28 2.00
CA VAL A 89 -18.72 14.04 1.29
C VAL A 89 -17.83 14.33 0.07
N SER A 90 -18.00 15.48 -0.59
CA SER A 90 -17.19 15.82 -1.77
C SER A 90 -15.75 16.11 -1.35
N ALA A 91 -15.57 16.98 -0.36
CA ALA A 91 -14.25 17.33 0.15
C ALA A 91 -13.52 16.10 0.74
N LEU A 92 -14.24 15.23 1.45
CA LEU A 92 -13.68 13.95 1.93
C LEU A 92 -13.22 13.05 0.80
N SER A 93 -14.02 12.91 -0.27
CA SER A 93 -13.66 12.06 -1.41
C SER A 93 -12.40 12.56 -2.13
N GLU A 94 -12.25 13.87 -2.27
CA GLU A 94 -11.08 14.51 -2.86
C GLU A 94 -9.85 14.35 -1.96
N ALA A 95 -10.00 14.54 -0.65
CA ALA A 95 -8.94 14.38 0.34
C ALA A 95 -8.41 12.93 0.40
N ILE A 96 -9.29 11.93 0.42
CA ILE A 96 -8.92 10.51 0.41
C ILE A 96 -8.19 10.17 -0.90
N THR A 97 -8.73 10.63 -2.03
CA THR A 97 -8.12 10.41 -3.34
C THR A 97 -6.72 11.00 -3.40
N ALA A 98 -6.55 12.25 -2.98
CA ALA A 98 -5.24 12.91 -2.95
C ALA A 98 -4.25 12.18 -2.02
N GLY A 99 -4.71 11.69 -0.86
CA GLY A 99 -3.88 10.93 0.07
C GLY A 99 -3.33 9.63 -0.54
N PHE A 100 -4.15 8.89 -1.28
CA PHE A 100 -3.69 7.70 -2.01
C PHE A 100 -2.73 8.06 -3.14
N LEU A 101 -3.07 9.04 -3.98
CA LEU A 101 -2.23 9.44 -5.11
C LEU A 101 -0.88 10.02 -4.69
N ALA A 102 -0.79 10.60 -3.49
CA ALA A 102 0.48 11.05 -2.90
C ALA A 102 1.39 9.89 -2.46
N ARG A 103 0.90 8.65 -2.40
CA ARG A 103 1.66 7.46 -1.98
C ARG A 103 1.64 6.35 -3.06
N PRO A 104 2.26 6.59 -4.23
CA PRO A 104 2.20 5.67 -5.36
C PRO A 104 2.76 4.28 -5.07
N ARG A 105 3.86 4.18 -4.29
CA ARG A 105 4.45 2.91 -3.89
C ARG A 105 3.47 2.06 -3.05
N CYS A 106 2.81 2.68 -2.06
CA CYS A 106 1.79 2.00 -1.25
C CYS A 106 0.64 1.49 -2.14
N CYS A 107 0.13 2.32 -3.05
CA CYS A 107 -0.93 1.90 -3.99
C CYS A 107 -0.50 0.73 -4.88
N GLN A 108 0.76 0.73 -5.34
CA GLN A 108 1.29 -0.36 -6.14
C GLN A 108 1.45 -1.65 -5.32
N LEU A 109 1.85 -1.56 -4.05
CA LEU A 109 1.91 -2.70 -3.13
C LEU A 109 0.52 -3.26 -2.82
N ILE A 110 -0.49 -2.39 -2.63
CA ILE A 110 -1.92 -2.79 -2.50
C ILE A 110 -2.36 -3.61 -3.72
N ALA A 111 -2.00 -3.16 -4.93
CA ALA A 111 -2.40 -3.83 -6.17
C ALA A 111 -1.84 -5.24 -6.36
N ILE A 112 -0.73 -5.56 -5.70
CA ILE A 112 -0.11 -6.88 -5.76
C ILE A 112 -0.23 -7.66 -4.44
N LEU A 113 -0.95 -7.13 -3.45
CA LEU A 113 -1.04 -7.70 -2.11
C LEU A 113 -1.55 -9.14 -2.17
N SER A 114 -2.78 -9.34 -2.63
CA SER A 114 -3.40 -10.67 -2.65
C SER A 114 -2.94 -11.54 -3.82
N SER A 115 -2.51 -10.95 -4.94
CA SER A 115 -2.11 -11.70 -6.12
C SER A 115 -0.65 -12.17 -6.10
N THR A 116 0.21 -11.53 -5.30
CA THR A 116 1.66 -11.81 -5.27
C THR A 116 2.18 -11.95 -3.85
N LEU A 117 2.00 -10.93 -3.01
CA LEU A 117 2.66 -10.84 -1.71
C LEU A 117 2.16 -11.92 -0.74
N GLU A 118 0.85 -12.22 -0.78
CA GLU A 118 0.22 -13.25 0.07
C GLU A 118 0.43 -14.69 -0.44
N GLN A 119 1.03 -14.89 -1.63
CA GLN A 119 1.11 -16.23 -2.25
C GLN A 119 2.27 -17.09 -1.72
N ASN A 120 3.40 -16.48 -1.32
CA ASN A 120 4.63 -17.19 -0.95
C ASN A 120 5.14 -16.81 0.44
N VAL A 121 4.22 -16.70 1.40
CA VAL A 121 4.49 -16.39 2.80
C VAL A 121 3.67 -17.29 3.71
N SER A 122 4.11 -17.46 4.96
CA SER A 122 3.39 -18.29 5.93
C SER A 122 2.06 -17.65 6.35
N GLU A 123 1.10 -18.50 6.74
CA GLU A 123 -0.19 -18.07 7.29
C GLU A 123 -0.01 -17.09 8.47
N ALA A 124 0.96 -17.38 9.35
CA ALA A 124 1.28 -16.53 10.49
C ALA A 124 1.62 -15.09 10.06
N LYS A 125 2.41 -14.91 9.00
CA LYS A 125 2.76 -13.58 8.48
C LYS A 125 1.60 -12.86 7.82
N ILE A 126 0.74 -13.59 7.12
CA ILE A 126 -0.48 -13.02 6.56
C ILE A 126 -1.38 -12.53 7.70
N CYS A 127 -1.55 -13.33 8.75
CA CYS A 127 -2.30 -12.95 9.94
C CYS A 127 -1.72 -11.70 10.61
N GLU A 128 -0.40 -11.66 10.85
CA GLU A 128 0.29 -10.50 11.40
C GLU A 128 0.11 -9.24 10.55
N LEU A 129 0.15 -9.37 9.22
CA LEU A 129 -0.11 -8.25 8.33
C LEU A 129 -1.57 -7.80 8.45
N LYS A 130 -2.55 -8.69 8.32
CA LYS A 130 -3.98 -8.33 8.39
C LYS A 130 -4.34 -7.68 9.72
N ALA A 131 -3.79 -8.19 10.83
CA ALA A 131 -3.95 -7.58 12.14
C ALA A 131 -3.37 -6.15 12.19
N HIS A 132 -2.17 -5.95 11.62
CA HIS A 132 -1.57 -4.62 11.52
C HIS A 132 -2.41 -3.66 10.67
N LEU A 133 -2.85 -4.08 9.48
CA LEU A 133 -3.69 -3.25 8.61
C LEU A 133 -5.03 -2.91 9.29
N SER A 134 -5.62 -3.87 10.00
CA SER A 134 -6.87 -3.66 10.76
C SER A 134 -6.68 -2.61 11.84
N ALA A 135 -5.62 -2.72 12.65
CA ALA A 135 -5.33 -1.76 13.72
C ALA A 135 -5.07 -0.35 13.16
N GLN A 136 -4.33 -0.24 12.06
CA GLN A 136 -4.09 1.05 11.40
C GLN A 136 -5.38 1.65 10.80
N ASN A 137 -6.25 0.82 10.22
CA ASN A 137 -7.53 1.28 9.68
C ASN A 137 -8.46 1.88 10.74
N GLU A 138 -8.34 1.50 12.01
CA GLU A 138 -9.13 2.09 13.09
C GLU A 138 -8.95 3.61 13.19
N HIS A 139 -7.76 4.13 12.88
CA HIS A 139 -7.48 5.57 12.87
C HIS A 139 -8.29 6.30 11.78
N ILE A 140 -8.30 5.75 10.56
CA ILE A 140 -9.06 6.30 9.43
C ILE A 140 -10.56 6.24 9.73
N VAL A 141 -11.04 5.12 10.27
CA VAL A 141 -12.45 4.94 10.64
C VAL A 141 -12.87 5.95 11.72
N ALA A 142 -12.05 6.16 12.75
CA ALA A 142 -12.32 7.15 13.78
C ALA A 142 -12.41 8.57 13.19
N ALA A 143 -11.49 8.94 12.30
CA ALA A 143 -11.53 10.24 11.63
C ALA A 143 -12.78 10.41 10.75
N LEU A 144 -13.21 9.37 10.03
CA LEU A 144 -14.41 9.40 9.19
C LEU A 144 -15.69 9.53 10.02
N LEU A 145 -15.81 8.84 11.15
CA LEU A 145 -16.99 8.92 12.02
C LEU A 145 -17.25 10.35 12.52
N VAL A 146 -16.19 11.11 12.78
CA VAL A 146 -16.29 12.53 13.18
C VAL A 146 -16.78 13.41 12.02
N ARG A 147 -16.47 13.03 10.78
CA ARG A 147 -16.78 13.80 9.58
C ARG A 147 -18.08 13.38 8.89
N LEU A 148 -18.57 12.17 9.14
CA LEU A 148 -19.80 11.62 8.57
C LEU A 148 -20.78 11.20 9.68
N PRO A 149 -21.48 12.15 10.32
CA PRO A 149 -22.41 11.85 11.40
C PRO A 149 -23.57 10.98 10.87
N GLY A 150 -23.90 9.91 11.58
CA GLY A 150 -24.94 8.95 11.15
C GLY A 150 -24.38 7.65 10.58
N THR A 151 -23.09 7.60 10.25
CA THR A 151 -22.41 6.36 9.83
C THR A 151 -22.02 5.48 11.03
N THR A 152 -21.82 4.18 10.78
CA THR A 152 -21.25 3.25 11.76
C THR A 152 -19.77 2.95 11.47
N PRO A 153 -19.00 2.43 12.45
CA PRO A 153 -17.63 1.99 12.21
C PRO A 153 -17.52 0.93 11.10
N ALA A 154 -18.52 0.04 11.00
CA ALA A 154 -18.59 -0.98 9.97
C ALA A 154 -18.74 -0.37 8.56
N ASP A 155 -19.57 0.66 8.43
CA ASP A 155 -19.78 1.35 7.16
C ASP A 155 -18.51 2.08 6.69
N CYS A 156 -17.86 2.81 7.60
CA CYS A 156 -16.59 3.48 7.31
C CYS A 156 -15.50 2.47 6.93
N GLY A 157 -15.40 1.37 7.68
CA GLY A 157 -14.45 0.30 7.39
C GLY A 157 -14.69 -0.35 6.02
N TRP A 158 -15.96 -0.59 5.67
CA TRP A 158 -16.35 -1.10 4.36
C TRP A 158 -15.96 -0.14 3.23
N ALA A 159 -16.25 1.16 3.37
CA ALA A 159 -15.91 2.15 2.35
C ALA A 159 -14.39 2.24 2.10
N ILE A 160 -13.58 2.19 3.15
CA ILE A 160 -12.10 2.16 3.03
C ILE A 160 -11.62 0.86 2.39
N ALA A 161 -12.15 -0.29 2.78
CA ALA A 161 -11.80 -1.58 2.18
C ALA A 161 -12.16 -1.64 0.67
N MET A 162 -13.32 -1.09 0.29
CA MET A 162 -13.71 -0.98 -1.11
C MET A 162 -12.85 0.02 -1.88
N THR A 163 -12.43 1.12 -1.25
CA THR A 163 -11.48 2.06 -1.84
C THR A 163 -10.13 1.39 -2.12
N GLY A 164 -9.59 0.63 -1.16
CA GLY A 164 -8.37 -0.16 -1.36
C GLY A 164 -8.51 -1.23 -2.47
N SER A 165 -9.67 -1.89 -2.54
CA SER A 165 -9.96 -2.89 -3.59
C SER A 165 -10.06 -2.26 -4.99
N LEU A 166 -10.68 -1.07 -5.07
CA LEU A 166 -10.71 -0.28 -6.29
C LEU A 166 -9.30 0.10 -6.72
N ILE A 167 -8.46 0.60 -5.81
CA ILE A 167 -7.05 0.91 -6.10
C ILE A 167 -6.32 -0.32 -6.59
N ALA A 168 -6.54 -1.49 -5.98
CA ALA A 168 -5.88 -2.72 -6.40
C ALA A 168 -6.18 -3.08 -7.86
N GLY A 169 -7.41 -2.84 -8.34
CA GLY A 169 -7.78 -3.04 -9.75
C GLY A 169 -7.37 -1.88 -10.67
N LEU A 170 -7.46 -0.65 -10.18
CA LEU A 170 -7.22 0.57 -10.95
C LEU A 170 -5.72 0.77 -11.22
N TRP A 171 -4.88 0.55 -10.21
CA TRP A 171 -3.46 0.92 -10.26
C TRP A 171 -2.67 0.27 -11.40
N PRO A 172 -2.83 -1.04 -11.68
CA PRO A 172 -2.16 -1.69 -12.81
C PRO A 172 -2.65 -1.20 -14.16
N SER A 173 -3.92 -0.76 -14.26
CA SER A 173 -4.49 -0.27 -15.52
C SER A 173 -3.89 1.08 -15.94
N VAL A 174 -3.58 1.95 -14.97
CA VAL A 174 -2.92 3.24 -15.20
C VAL A 174 -1.40 3.11 -15.34
N HIS A 175 -0.79 2.07 -14.75
CA HIS A 175 0.63 1.71 -14.91
C HIS A 175 0.84 0.51 -15.84
N SER A 176 0.14 0.52 -16.98
CA SER A 176 0.20 -0.56 -17.96
C SER A 176 1.53 -0.56 -18.75
N SER A 177 1.79 -1.65 -19.48
CA SER A 177 3.02 -1.79 -20.27
C SER A 177 3.14 -0.69 -21.35
N PRO A 178 4.37 -0.37 -21.83
CA PRO A 178 4.55 0.62 -22.90
C PRO A 178 3.71 0.34 -24.15
N ALA A 179 3.52 -0.95 -24.49
CA ALA A 179 2.67 -1.36 -25.60
C ALA A 179 1.18 -1.04 -25.35
N ALA A 180 0.68 -1.31 -24.14
CA ALA A 180 -0.70 -0.99 -23.76
C ALA A 180 -0.93 0.52 -23.72
N GLN A 181 0.02 1.30 -23.19
CA GLN A 181 -0.02 2.76 -23.20
C GLN A 181 -0.08 3.32 -24.63
N ALA A 182 0.72 2.79 -25.55
CA ALA A 182 0.71 3.20 -26.96
C ALA A 182 -0.62 2.89 -27.66
N VAL A 183 -1.30 1.80 -27.28
CA VAL A 183 -2.66 1.49 -27.78
C VAL A 183 -3.67 2.45 -27.18
N LEU A 184 -3.66 2.64 -25.85
CA LEU A 184 -4.59 3.54 -25.16
C LEU A 184 -4.43 4.99 -25.64
N ALA A 185 -3.25 5.42 -26.08
CA ALA A 185 -3.00 6.75 -26.64
C ALA A 185 -3.74 7.05 -27.96
N ARG A 186 -4.32 6.05 -28.63
CA ARG A 186 -5.10 6.25 -29.87
C ARG A 186 -6.51 6.80 -29.58
N PRO A 187 -7.10 7.64 -30.46
CA PRO A 187 -8.41 8.26 -30.23
C PRO A 187 -9.56 7.26 -30.05
N GLU A 188 -9.55 6.15 -30.79
CA GLU A 188 -10.59 5.13 -30.73
C GLU A 188 -10.67 4.42 -29.36
N PHE A 189 -9.58 4.42 -28.60
CA PHE A 189 -9.50 3.84 -27.25
C PHE A 189 -9.54 4.90 -26.14
N ALA A 190 -9.83 6.18 -26.45
CA ALA A 190 -9.85 7.24 -25.46
C ALA A 190 -10.84 6.98 -24.31
N HIS A 191 -11.94 6.28 -24.58
CA HIS A 191 -12.96 5.91 -23.60
C HIS A 191 -12.51 4.84 -22.59
N LEU A 192 -11.40 4.12 -22.88
CA LEU A 192 -10.81 3.14 -21.97
C LEU A 192 -9.75 3.75 -21.05
N ARG A 193 -9.41 5.03 -21.23
CA ARG A 193 -8.41 5.71 -20.41
C ARG A 193 -9.00 6.07 -19.06
N ILE A 194 -8.31 5.61 -18.03
CA ILE A 194 -8.61 5.93 -16.65
C ILE A 194 -7.81 7.14 -16.24
N ASP A 195 -8.50 8.12 -15.68
CA ASP A 195 -7.91 9.24 -14.96
C ASP A 195 -7.97 8.91 -13.46
N PRO A 196 -6.85 8.54 -12.83
CA PRO A 196 -6.87 8.07 -11.46
C PRO A 196 -7.35 9.14 -10.47
N ALA A 197 -7.17 10.44 -10.73
CA ALA A 197 -7.66 11.48 -9.85
C ALA A 197 -9.18 11.63 -9.97
N ARG A 198 -9.69 11.71 -11.21
CA ARG A 198 -11.13 11.85 -11.45
C ARG A 198 -11.91 10.60 -11.06
N ASP A 199 -11.47 9.44 -11.52
CA ASP A 199 -12.24 8.19 -11.43
C ASP A 199 -12.20 7.62 -10.00
N LEU A 200 -11.08 7.78 -9.28
CA LEU A 200 -11.01 7.44 -7.85
C LEU A 200 -11.89 8.38 -7.03
N ALA A 201 -11.77 9.71 -7.18
CA ALA A 201 -12.59 10.66 -6.43
C ALA A 201 -14.09 10.43 -6.64
N ARG A 202 -14.51 10.22 -7.89
CA ARG A 202 -15.91 9.91 -8.19
C ARG A 202 -16.40 8.64 -7.49
N THR A 203 -15.58 7.59 -7.47
CA THR A 203 -15.98 6.31 -6.88
C THR A 203 -15.95 6.36 -5.36
N VAL A 204 -14.92 6.97 -4.75
CA VAL A 204 -14.86 7.22 -3.31
C VAL A 204 -16.06 8.05 -2.86
N LYS A 205 -16.42 9.10 -3.62
CA LYS A 205 -17.61 9.90 -3.34
C LYS A 205 -18.88 9.04 -3.31
N ALA A 206 -19.04 8.12 -4.27
CA ALA A 206 -20.18 7.22 -4.33
C ALA A 206 -20.19 6.25 -3.13
N LEU A 207 -19.04 5.71 -2.72
CA LEU A 207 -18.91 4.85 -1.55
C LEU A 207 -19.29 5.59 -0.26
N LEU A 208 -18.74 6.79 -0.04
CA LEU A 208 -19.05 7.61 1.13
C LEU A 208 -20.53 8.05 1.14
N ALA A 209 -21.08 8.46 0.00
CA ALA A 209 -22.49 8.84 -0.09
C ALA A 209 -23.45 7.65 0.11
N SER A 210 -23.00 6.41 -0.07
CA SER A 210 -23.83 5.23 0.15
C SER A 210 -23.99 4.87 1.64
N ILE A 211 -23.14 5.44 2.50
CA ILE A 211 -23.13 5.18 3.94
C ILE A 211 -23.54 6.40 4.78
N ALA A 212 -23.39 7.61 4.23
CA ALA A 212 -23.63 8.89 4.91
C ALA A 212 -25.11 9.28 4.98
#